data_AF-A0A929V2W6-F1
#
_entry.id   AF-A0A929V2W6-F1
#
_cell.length_a   1.000
_cell.length_b   1.000
_cell.length_c   1.000
_cell.angle_alpha   90.00
_cell.angle_beta   90.00
_cell.angle_gamma   90.00
#
_symmetry.space_group_name_H-M   'P 1'
#
loop_
_entity.id
_entity.type
_entity.pdbx_description
1 polymer ?
#
loop_
_entity_poly.entity_id
_entity_poly.type
_entity_poly.pdbx_seq_one_letter_code
_entity_poly.pdbx_strand_id
1 'polypeptide(L)'
;LSTPAQILQTTVKTNGNETNSIKIGMKLGDNLESGRYTNKLVFSILTNNYNRIAIMTEGPDFNTKLRALGAATDKIEHFKKSSVAPAASMNTVNIDDEASDYEIKLWLDPTDKTAYYYAESEKVYLNVDSGLMFYREYNEQKIKNIVELDLSNFDTSQVTDMQFMFSGMSSLTTLDLSNFDTSQVTDMKYMFRDMSSLTTLNLSNFDTSRVTNMEVMFYGMSSLTSLDLSNFDTSQVKYMDYMFSYMSSLTTLDLSNFDTSQVAYMNSMFSGTSLTSLNLSNFDTSKVMKMSNMFFNMRNLTSLNLTNFNTSKVTDMEDMFSLSNDYASDDKLEKIYANNDFDISKLTAFSNMFRNRKKLRGGNGSYLANPSTADKTWLRVDRPGVQGYFTRKP
;
A
#
# COMPACT_ATOMS: atom_id res chain seq x y z
N LEU A 1 -36.35 42.77 -25.87
CA LEU A 1 -35.42 42.68 -24.73
C LEU A 1 -34.09 43.24 -25.20
N SER A 2 -33.63 44.37 -24.65
CA SER A 2 -32.38 45.05 -25.05
C SER A 2 -31.13 44.49 -24.34
N THR A 3 -31.30 43.52 -23.44
CA THR A 3 -30.23 42.85 -22.69
C THR A 3 -30.41 41.34 -22.75
N PRO A 4 -29.33 40.56 -22.90
CA PRO A 4 -29.37 39.11 -22.73
C PRO A 4 -29.89 38.77 -21.33
N ALA A 5 -30.82 37.81 -21.25
CA ALA A 5 -31.33 37.27 -20.00
C ALA A 5 -30.89 35.81 -19.88
N GLN A 6 -30.42 35.41 -18.70
CA GLN A 6 -30.13 34.01 -18.40
C GLN A 6 -31.47 33.30 -18.12
N ILE A 7 -31.86 32.37 -19.00
CA ILE A 7 -33.18 31.74 -18.95
C ILE A 7 -33.16 30.43 -18.16
N LEU A 8 -32.03 29.71 -18.17
CA LEU A 8 -31.84 28.41 -17.52
C LEU A 8 -30.40 28.27 -17.03
N GLN A 9 -30.20 27.55 -15.92
CA GLN A 9 -28.90 27.17 -15.39
C GLN A 9 -29.03 25.80 -14.70
N THR A 10 -28.13 24.88 -15.01
CA THR A 10 -27.96 23.63 -14.27
C THR A 10 -26.76 23.78 -13.35
N THR A 11 -26.92 23.41 -12.07
CA THR A 11 -25.85 23.46 -11.06
C THR A 11 -25.16 22.11 -10.86
N VAL A 12 -25.66 21.06 -11.51
CA VAL A 12 -25.17 19.67 -11.43
C VAL A 12 -25.13 19.04 -12.83
N LYS A 13 -24.39 17.93 -12.97
CA LYS A 13 -24.30 17.13 -14.21
C LYS A 13 -25.70 16.65 -14.63
N THR A 14 -26.07 16.87 -15.89
CA THR A 14 -27.33 16.40 -16.47
C THR A 14 -27.08 15.15 -17.30
N ASN A 15 -27.63 14.00 -16.90
CA ASN A 15 -27.35 12.69 -17.52
C ASN A 15 -28.26 12.36 -18.72
N GLY A 16 -28.89 13.38 -19.32
CA GLY A 16 -29.77 13.24 -20.48
C GLY A 16 -31.25 13.08 -20.12
N ASN A 17 -32.10 13.65 -20.99
CA ASN A 17 -33.57 13.74 -20.98
C ASN A 17 -34.23 14.92 -20.25
N GLU A 18 -33.47 15.85 -19.69
CA GLU A 18 -34.06 17.08 -19.16
C GLU A 18 -34.63 17.95 -20.28
N THR A 19 -35.96 18.02 -20.36
CA THR A 19 -36.66 18.86 -21.33
C THR A 19 -37.06 20.18 -20.67
N ASN A 20 -36.40 21.27 -21.05
CA ASN A 20 -36.75 22.61 -20.59
C ASN A 20 -37.59 23.33 -21.66
N SER A 21 -38.77 23.82 -21.28
CA SER A 21 -39.72 24.49 -22.19
C SER A 21 -39.73 25.99 -21.98
N ILE A 22 -39.58 26.77 -23.06
CA ILE A 22 -39.70 28.23 -23.07
C ILE A 22 -40.96 28.60 -23.85
N LYS A 23 -41.91 29.31 -23.21
CA LYS A 23 -43.09 29.87 -23.88
C LYS A 23 -42.90 31.36 -24.14
N ILE A 24 -43.02 31.76 -25.40
CA ILE A 24 -42.86 33.15 -25.82
C ILE A 24 -44.21 33.69 -26.28
N GLY A 25 -44.71 34.70 -25.58
CA GLY A 25 -45.91 35.44 -25.97
C GLY A 25 -45.52 36.81 -26.52
N MET A 26 -46.16 37.22 -27.62
CA MET A 26 -46.05 38.56 -28.17
C MET A 26 -47.38 39.29 -28.00
N LYS A 27 -47.36 40.46 -27.35
CA LYS A 27 -48.52 41.36 -27.31
C LYS A 27 -48.29 42.47 -28.32
N LEU A 28 -49.03 42.43 -29.43
CA LEU A 28 -49.08 43.54 -30.37
C LEU A 28 -50.07 44.57 -29.82
N GLY A 29 -49.67 45.83 -29.70
CA GLY A 29 -50.57 46.91 -29.33
C GLY A 29 -51.38 47.40 -30.52
N ASP A 30 -52.50 48.07 -30.27
CA ASP A 30 -53.46 48.55 -31.28
C ASP A 30 -52.90 49.71 -32.15
N ASN A 31 -51.66 50.15 -31.89
CA ASN A 31 -51.01 51.30 -32.49
C ASN A 31 -49.91 50.90 -33.50
N LEU A 32 -49.90 49.66 -33.99
CA LEU A 32 -48.90 49.19 -34.95
C LEU A 32 -49.18 49.82 -36.33
N GLU A 33 -48.28 50.68 -36.81
CA GLU A 33 -48.39 51.24 -38.16
C GLU A 33 -48.28 50.15 -39.23
N SER A 34 -48.88 50.38 -40.41
CA SER A 34 -48.76 49.44 -41.52
C SER A 34 -47.31 49.34 -42.00
N GLY A 35 -46.73 48.15 -41.93
CA GLY A 35 -45.33 47.90 -42.29
C GLY A 35 -44.97 46.42 -42.23
N ARG A 36 -43.75 46.08 -42.64
CA ARG A 36 -43.19 44.73 -42.49
C ARG A 36 -42.34 44.69 -41.22
N TYR A 37 -42.74 43.86 -40.26
CA TYR A 37 -42.01 43.66 -39.02
C TYR A 37 -41.31 42.30 -39.04
N THR A 38 -40.07 42.25 -38.59
CA THR A 38 -39.31 41.00 -38.41
C THR A 38 -38.78 40.97 -36.99
N ASN A 39 -39.10 39.91 -36.25
CA ASN A 39 -38.53 39.66 -34.93
C ASN A 39 -37.48 38.56 -35.05
N LYS A 40 -36.27 38.83 -34.55
CA LYS A 40 -35.20 37.85 -34.47
C LYS A 40 -35.03 37.43 -33.03
N LEU A 41 -35.16 36.14 -32.76
CA LEU A 41 -34.80 35.54 -31.48
C LEU A 41 -33.45 34.86 -31.64
N VAL A 42 -32.50 35.17 -30.76
CA VAL A 42 -31.17 34.57 -30.76
C VAL A 42 -31.02 33.80 -29.46
N PHE A 43 -30.75 32.51 -29.56
CA PHE A 43 -30.31 31.69 -28.43
C PHE A 43 -28.79 31.58 -28.48
N SER A 44 -28.15 31.70 -27.31
CA SER A 44 -26.76 31.35 -27.12
C SER A 44 -26.71 30.32 -26.01
N ILE A 45 -26.07 29.18 -26.28
CA ILE A 45 -25.84 28.13 -25.31
C ILE A 45 -24.37 28.21 -24.95
N LEU A 46 -24.08 28.50 -23.68
CA LEU A 46 -22.73 28.45 -23.13
C LEU A 46 -22.62 27.16 -22.33
N THR A 47 -21.88 26.18 -22.86
CA THR A 47 -21.54 24.97 -22.10
C THR A 47 -20.30 25.26 -21.27
N ASN A 48 -20.33 24.92 -19.98
CA ASN A 48 -19.08 24.78 -19.25
C ASN A 48 -18.28 23.66 -19.93
N ASN A 49 -16.98 23.88 -20.20
CA ASN A 49 -16.12 22.79 -20.65
C ASN A 49 -16.10 21.72 -19.56
N TYR A 50 -16.78 20.60 -19.81
CA TYR A 50 -16.78 19.43 -18.95
C TYR A 50 -15.89 18.38 -19.61
N ASN A 51 -14.74 18.12 -19.00
CA ASN A 51 -13.86 17.04 -19.43
C ASN A 51 -14.47 15.74 -18.91
N ARG A 52 -14.92 14.89 -19.82
CA ARG A 52 -15.42 13.55 -19.47
C ARG A 52 -14.29 12.73 -18.86
N ILE A 53 -14.62 11.92 -17.87
CA ILE A 53 -13.66 11.08 -17.15
C ILE A 53 -14.04 9.61 -17.27
N ALA A 54 -13.06 8.75 -17.49
CA ALA A 54 -13.25 7.31 -17.36
C ALA A 54 -12.79 6.90 -15.97
N ILE A 55 -13.67 6.30 -15.18
CA ILE A 55 -13.36 5.83 -13.83
C ILE A 55 -13.59 4.33 -13.81
N MET A 56 -12.58 3.57 -13.40
CA MET A 56 -12.72 2.13 -13.20
C MET A 56 -13.49 1.84 -11.92
N THR A 57 -14.26 0.76 -11.91
CA THR A 57 -14.96 0.26 -10.72
C THR A 57 -14.00 0.00 -9.55
N GLU A 58 -14.54 -0.10 -8.34
CA GLU A 58 -13.79 -0.41 -7.11
C GLU A 58 -12.91 -1.65 -7.27
N GLY A 59 -11.75 -1.64 -6.63
CA GLY A 59 -10.75 -2.69 -6.76
C GLY A 59 -11.28 -4.12 -6.51
N PRO A 60 -12.10 -4.38 -5.48
CA PRO A 60 -12.70 -5.71 -5.27
C PRO A 60 -13.64 -6.17 -6.40
N ASP A 61 -14.43 -5.25 -6.97
CA ASP A 61 -15.33 -5.55 -8.08
C ASP A 61 -14.52 -5.79 -9.37
N PHE A 62 -13.54 -4.94 -9.65
CA PHE A 62 -12.61 -5.13 -10.76
C PHE A 62 -11.91 -6.50 -10.68
N ASN A 63 -11.37 -6.84 -9.51
CA ASN A 63 -10.69 -8.10 -9.27
C ASN A 63 -11.64 -9.29 -9.54
N THR A 64 -12.88 -9.22 -9.05
CA THR A 64 -13.92 -10.24 -9.31
C THR A 64 -14.19 -10.43 -10.79
N LYS A 65 -14.35 -9.33 -11.55
CA LYS A 65 -14.59 -9.36 -12.99
C LYS A 65 -13.38 -9.89 -13.77
N LEU A 66 -12.17 -9.49 -13.40
CA LEU A 66 -10.92 -10.01 -13.99
C LEU A 66 -10.80 -11.53 -13.80
N ARG A 67 -11.11 -12.04 -12.60
CA ARG A 67 -11.09 -13.48 -12.30
C ARG A 67 -12.15 -14.27 -13.06
N ALA A 68 -13.31 -13.68 -13.28
CA ALA A 68 -14.39 -14.31 -14.04
C ALA A 68 -13.95 -14.58 -15.49
N LEU A 69 -13.14 -13.70 -16.10
CA LEU A 69 -12.59 -13.92 -17.44
C LEU A 69 -11.75 -15.19 -17.53
N GLY A 70 -10.86 -15.41 -16.55
CA GLY A 70 -9.98 -16.58 -16.49
C GLY A 70 -10.71 -17.89 -16.16
N ALA A 71 -12.05 -17.89 -15.98
CA ALA A 71 -12.83 -19.12 -15.81
C ALA A 71 -13.01 -19.90 -17.12
N ALA A 72 -12.96 -19.19 -18.25
CA ALA A 72 -13.28 -19.76 -19.55
C ALA A 72 -12.08 -20.36 -20.28
N THR A 73 -10.85 -19.98 -19.91
CA THR A 73 -9.62 -20.24 -20.66
C THR A 73 -8.44 -20.37 -19.70
N ASP A 74 -7.49 -21.25 -20.00
CA ASP A 74 -6.31 -21.48 -19.17
C ASP A 74 -5.48 -20.19 -18.97
N LYS A 75 -5.64 -19.58 -17.79
CA LYS A 75 -4.76 -18.58 -17.14
C LYS A 75 -4.59 -17.23 -17.86
N ILE A 76 -4.77 -16.14 -17.12
CA ILE A 76 -4.39 -14.79 -17.56
C ILE A 76 -2.89 -14.61 -17.31
N GLU A 77 -2.13 -14.23 -18.33
CA GLU A 77 -0.68 -14.01 -18.25
C GLU A 77 -0.30 -12.53 -18.40
N HIS A 78 -1.10 -11.75 -19.12
CA HIS A 78 -0.85 -10.32 -19.35
C HIS A 78 -2.11 -9.48 -19.07
N PHE A 79 -1.93 -8.24 -18.63
CA PHE A 79 -2.99 -7.23 -18.54
C PHE A 79 -2.53 -5.91 -19.14
N LYS A 80 -3.30 -5.35 -20.08
CA LYS A 80 -2.96 -4.06 -20.71
C LYS A 80 -4.17 -3.36 -21.31
N LYS A 81 -4.01 -2.07 -21.61
CA LYS A 81 -5.00 -1.31 -22.37
C LYS A 81 -4.95 -1.69 -23.86
N SER A 82 -6.10 -1.85 -24.49
CA SER A 82 -6.22 -1.95 -25.95
C SER A 82 -6.31 -0.56 -26.58
N SER A 83 -5.65 -0.37 -27.72
CA SER A 83 -5.76 0.85 -28.53
C SER A 83 -7.03 0.88 -29.41
N VAL A 84 -7.70 -0.26 -29.55
CA VAL A 84 -8.92 -0.43 -30.35
C VAL A 84 -10.04 -1.03 -29.50
N ALA A 85 -11.27 -0.65 -29.81
CA ALA A 85 -12.45 -1.23 -29.18
C ALA A 85 -12.51 -2.75 -29.44
N PRO A 86 -13.06 -3.53 -28.49
CA PRO A 86 -13.20 -4.97 -28.67
C PRO A 86 -14.05 -5.30 -29.90
N ALA A 87 -13.69 -6.38 -30.60
CA ALA A 87 -14.50 -6.89 -31.70
C ALA A 87 -15.88 -7.32 -31.17
N ALA A 88 -16.94 -7.19 -31.99
CA ALA A 88 -18.31 -7.55 -31.60
C ALA A 88 -18.48 -9.02 -31.19
N SER A 89 -17.54 -9.90 -31.56
CA SER A 89 -17.51 -11.31 -31.17
C SER A 89 -16.87 -11.56 -29.79
N MET A 90 -16.23 -10.57 -29.19
CA MET A 90 -15.58 -10.73 -27.88
C MET A 90 -16.62 -10.69 -26.76
N ASN A 91 -16.50 -11.64 -25.82
CA ASN A 91 -17.27 -11.62 -24.58
C ASN A 91 -16.67 -10.56 -23.64
N THR A 92 -17.31 -9.40 -23.59
CA THR A 92 -16.87 -8.26 -22.79
C THR A 92 -17.67 -8.14 -21.50
N VAL A 93 -17.04 -7.59 -20.47
CA VAL A 93 -17.68 -7.20 -19.22
C VAL A 93 -17.39 -5.73 -18.94
N ASN A 94 -18.35 -4.99 -18.37
CA ASN A 94 -18.16 -3.59 -18.01
C ASN A 94 -17.46 -3.48 -16.65
N ILE A 95 -16.45 -2.62 -16.59
CA ILE A 95 -15.64 -2.30 -15.40
C ILE A 95 -15.57 -0.79 -15.16
N ASP A 96 -16.49 -0.01 -15.75
CA ASP A 96 -16.71 1.38 -15.37
C ASP A 96 -17.42 1.50 -14.02
N ASP A 97 -17.06 2.53 -13.28
CA ASP A 97 -17.76 3.01 -12.08
C ASP A 97 -19.02 3.80 -12.46
N GLU A 98 -20.00 3.87 -11.56
CA GLU A 98 -21.25 4.62 -11.78
C GLU A 98 -21.01 6.12 -12.06
N ALA A 99 -19.93 6.71 -11.55
CA ALA A 99 -19.55 8.10 -11.80
C ALA A 99 -18.80 8.30 -13.13
N SER A 100 -18.40 7.23 -13.82
CA SER A 100 -17.70 7.29 -15.10
C SER A 100 -18.58 7.88 -16.21
N ASP A 101 -17.99 8.70 -17.08
CA ASP A 101 -18.62 9.20 -18.31
C ASP A 101 -18.41 8.27 -19.52
N TYR A 102 -17.45 7.35 -19.40
CA TYR A 102 -17.09 6.39 -20.43
C TYR A 102 -17.36 4.98 -19.95
N GLU A 103 -17.91 4.15 -20.83
CA GLU A 103 -17.88 2.70 -20.64
C GLU A 103 -16.42 2.23 -20.64
N ILE A 104 -16.08 1.32 -19.75
CA ILE A 104 -14.78 0.66 -19.73
C ILE A 104 -15.02 -0.83 -19.89
N LYS A 105 -14.58 -1.38 -21.02
CA LYS A 105 -14.83 -2.79 -21.39
C LYS A 105 -13.60 -3.62 -21.10
N LEU A 106 -13.78 -4.76 -20.46
CA LEU A 106 -12.75 -5.74 -20.13
C LEU A 106 -13.07 -7.07 -20.84
N TRP A 107 -12.08 -7.70 -21.46
CA TRP A 107 -12.20 -9.02 -22.07
C TRP A 107 -10.86 -9.76 -22.05
N LEU A 108 -10.89 -11.05 -22.36
CA LEU A 108 -9.69 -11.89 -22.46
C LEU A 108 -9.54 -12.36 -23.91
N ASP A 109 -8.36 -12.13 -24.49
CA ASP A 109 -7.97 -12.80 -25.73
C ASP A 109 -7.27 -14.12 -25.37
N PRO A 110 -7.85 -15.28 -25.68
CA PRO A 110 -7.24 -16.58 -25.35
C PRO A 110 -5.99 -16.89 -26.17
N THR A 111 -5.78 -16.21 -27.29
CA THR A 111 -4.67 -16.49 -28.21
C THR A 111 -3.34 -16.06 -27.60
N ASP A 112 -3.33 -14.88 -26.98
CA ASP A 112 -2.15 -14.31 -26.32
C ASP A 112 -2.28 -14.28 -24.79
N LYS A 113 -3.39 -14.80 -24.23
CA LYS A 113 -3.71 -14.84 -22.80
C LYS A 113 -3.68 -13.46 -22.12
N THR A 114 -4.01 -12.42 -22.87
CA THR A 114 -4.05 -11.05 -22.37
C THR A 114 -5.46 -10.65 -21.99
N ALA A 115 -5.63 -10.21 -20.75
CA ALA A 115 -6.80 -9.46 -20.33
C ALA A 115 -6.65 -8.01 -20.81
N TYR A 116 -7.46 -7.63 -21.79
CA TYR A 116 -7.50 -6.29 -22.34
C TYR A 116 -8.61 -5.47 -21.70
N TYR A 117 -8.33 -4.20 -21.43
CA TYR A 117 -9.39 -3.22 -21.21
C TYR A 117 -9.38 -2.10 -22.26
N TYR A 118 -10.54 -1.51 -22.53
CA TYR A 118 -10.70 -0.40 -23.45
C TYR A 118 -11.61 0.68 -22.86
N ALA A 119 -11.18 1.93 -22.99
CA ALA A 119 -11.96 3.13 -22.76
C ALA A 119 -11.60 4.12 -23.88
N GLU A 120 -12.56 4.94 -24.32
CA GLU A 120 -12.30 5.97 -25.34
C GLU A 120 -11.32 7.05 -24.84
N SER A 121 -11.29 7.30 -23.53
CA SER A 121 -10.34 8.23 -22.93
C SER A 121 -8.92 7.66 -22.93
N GLU A 122 -7.91 8.52 -23.06
CA GLU A 122 -6.51 8.10 -22.96
C GLU A 122 -6.14 7.67 -21.53
N LYS A 123 -6.50 8.49 -20.54
CA LYS A 123 -6.32 8.19 -19.12
C LYS A 123 -7.57 7.55 -18.53
N VAL A 124 -7.36 6.62 -17.60
CA VAL A 124 -8.41 6.00 -16.80
C VAL A 124 -8.11 6.22 -15.33
N TYR A 125 -9.01 6.91 -14.63
CA TYR A 125 -8.92 7.10 -13.20
C TYR A 125 -9.23 5.80 -12.49
N LEU A 126 -8.43 5.45 -11.48
CA LEU A 126 -8.81 4.38 -10.56
C LEU A 126 -9.77 4.90 -9.49
N ASN A 127 -10.61 4.01 -8.99
CA ASN A 127 -11.58 4.32 -7.94
C ASN A 127 -10.88 4.75 -6.64
N VAL A 128 -11.55 5.54 -5.81
CA VAL A 128 -11.06 5.93 -4.48
C VAL A 128 -10.70 4.71 -3.61
N ASP A 129 -11.44 3.61 -3.77
CA ASP A 129 -11.08 2.28 -3.28
C ASP A 129 -10.49 1.43 -4.42
N SER A 130 -9.17 1.44 -4.53
CA SER A 130 -8.44 0.57 -5.45
C SER A 130 -7.77 -0.60 -4.70
N GLY A 131 -8.20 -0.85 -3.47
CA GLY A 131 -7.75 -1.99 -2.70
C GLY A 131 -8.08 -3.29 -3.43
N LEU A 132 -7.25 -4.32 -3.26
CA LEU A 132 -7.47 -5.66 -3.79
C LEU A 132 -7.52 -5.78 -5.33
N MET A 133 -7.26 -4.71 -6.09
CA MET A 133 -7.46 -4.68 -7.55
C MET A 133 -6.78 -5.85 -8.30
N PHE A 134 -5.52 -6.15 -8.00
CA PHE A 134 -4.78 -7.30 -8.53
C PHE A 134 -4.42 -8.31 -7.43
N TYR A 135 -5.17 -8.31 -6.33
CA TYR A 135 -4.96 -9.24 -5.24
C TYR A 135 -5.15 -10.68 -5.70
N ARG A 136 -4.23 -11.54 -5.25
CA ARG A 136 -4.34 -12.98 -5.38
C ARG A 136 -4.83 -13.58 -4.07
N GLU A 137 -6.08 -14.03 -4.05
CA GLU A 137 -6.61 -14.86 -2.97
C GLU A 137 -5.90 -16.23 -2.92
N TYR A 138 -5.73 -16.76 -1.70
CA TYR A 138 -5.00 -18.01 -1.45
C TYR A 138 -5.55 -19.23 -2.20
N ASN A 139 -6.86 -19.23 -2.50
CA ASN A 139 -7.54 -20.37 -3.11
C ASN A 139 -7.67 -20.24 -4.64
N GLU A 140 -7.08 -19.21 -5.26
CA GLU A 140 -7.35 -18.87 -6.67
C GLU A 140 -6.16 -19.09 -7.59
N GLN A 141 -6.37 -19.86 -8.67
CA GLN A 141 -5.31 -20.25 -9.61
C GLN A 141 -5.13 -19.29 -10.80
N LYS A 142 -6.06 -18.36 -11.03
CA LYS A 142 -6.16 -17.59 -12.28
C LYS A 142 -5.26 -16.35 -12.33
N ILE A 143 -5.30 -15.50 -11.30
CA ILE A 143 -4.45 -14.29 -11.17
C ILE A 143 -2.99 -14.65 -10.83
N LYS A 144 -2.72 -15.90 -10.40
CA LYS A 144 -1.38 -16.36 -10.03
C LYS A 144 -0.35 -16.24 -11.16
N ASN A 145 -0.77 -16.24 -12.43
CA ASN A 145 0.14 -16.38 -13.57
C ASN A 145 0.36 -15.08 -14.35
N ILE A 146 -0.13 -13.94 -13.85
CA ILE A 146 0.16 -12.66 -14.48
C ILE A 146 1.67 -12.40 -14.37
N VAL A 147 2.34 -12.35 -15.51
CA VAL A 147 3.77 -12.08 -15.66
C VAL A 147 4.04 -10.66 -16.16
N GLU A 148 3.00 -9.95 -16.63
CA GLU A 148 3.10 -8.58 -17.12
C GLU A 148 1.84 -7.77 -16.77
N LEU A 149 2.05 -6.59 -16.19
CA LEU A 149 1.02 -5.57 -15.93
C LEU A 149 1.43 -4.27 -16.62
N ASP A 150 0.67 -3.84 -17.62
CA ASP A 150 0.77 -2.48 -18.16
C ASP A 150 -0.28 -1.58 -17.50
N LEU A 151 0.22 -0.70 -16.64
CA LEU A 151 -0.57 0.24 -15.84
C LEU A 151 -0.38 1.69 -16.30
N SER A 152 0.30 1.93 -17.43
CA SER A 152 0.75 3.25 -17.86
C SER A 152 -0.37 4.28 -18.10
N ASN A 153 -1.59 3.81 -18.38
CA ASN A 153 -2.76 4.67 -18.59
C ASN A 153 -3.59 4.92 -17.33
N PHE A 154 -3.20 4.37 -16.18
CA PHE A 154 -3.90 4.61 -14.92
C PHE A 154 -3.54 5.98 -14.35
N ASP A 155 -4.55 6.66 -13.81
CA ASP A 155 -4.41 7.88 -13.02
C ASP A 155 -4.90 7.58 -11.60
N THR A 156 -3.98 7.56 -10.64
CA THR A 156 -4.28 7.18 -9.25
C THR A 156 -4.45 8.40 -8.32
N SER A 157 -4.53 9.62 -8.87
CA SER A 157 -4.57 10.87 -8.10
C SER A 157 -5.77 11.01 -7.16
N GLN A 158 -6.80 10.18 -7.31
CA GLN A 158 -7.99 10.16 -6.45
C GLN A 158 -8.01 8.98 -5.47
N VAL A 159 -7.05 8.05 -5.57
CA VAL A 159 -7.05 6.82 -4.78
C VAL A 159 -6.73 7.14 -3.32
N THR A 160 -7.54 6.64 -2.40
CA THR A 160 -7.34 6.80 -0.95
C THR A 160 -7.01 5.48 -0.25
N ASP A 161 -7.37 4.35 -0.85
CA ASP A 161 -7.10 3.00 -0.36
C ASP A 161 -6.39 2.15 -1.45
N MET A 162 -5.21 1.64 -1.13
CA MET A 162 -4.42 0.72 -1.96
C MET A 162 -4.12 -0.60 -1.24
N GLN A 163 -4.91 -0.96 -0.22
CA GLN A 163 -4.69 -2.17 0.56
C GLN A 163 -4.65 -3.41 -0.35
N PHE A 164 -3.69 -4.31 -0.14
CA PHE A 164 -3.55 -5.57 -0.90
C PHE A 164 -3.45 -5.44 -2.44
N MET A 165 -3.30 -4.25 -3.02
CA MET A 165 -3.47 -4.02 -4.47
C MET A 165 -2.69 -5.01 -5.35
N PHE A 166 -1.45 -5.35 -4.99
CA PHE A 166 -0.60 -6.31 -5.71
C PHE A 166 -0.24 -7.54 -4.88
N SER A 167 -0.93 -7.76 -3.75
CA SER A 167 -0.59 -8.83 -2.81
C SER A 167 -0.70 -10.21 -3.48
N GLY A 168 0.37 -10.99 -3.37
CA GLY A 168 0.46 -12.37 -3.83
C GLY A 168 0.78 -12.53 -5.32
N MET A 169 1.08 -11.45 -6.05
CA MET A 169 1.52 -11.47 -7.46
C MET A 169 2.93 -12.06 -7.61
N SER A 170 3.10 -13.31 -7.20
CA SER A 170 4.40 -14.00 -7.06
C SER A 170 5.07 -14.34 -8.38
N SER A 171 4.41 -14.18 -9.52
CA SER A 171 4.98 -14.47 -10.85
C SER A 171 5.53 -13.22 -11.56
N LEU A 172 5.21 -12.03 -11.03
CA LEU A 172 5.62 -10.76 -11.62
C LEU A 172 7.10 -10.48 -11.29
N THR A 173 7.92 -10.25 -12.32
CA THR A 173 9.36 -9.98 -12.19
C THR A 173 9.70 -8.50 -12.32
N THR A 174 8.80 -7.70 -12.89
CA THR A 174 8.91 -6.25 -13.05
C THR A 174 7.55 -5.60 -12.85
N LEU A 175 7.52 -4.44 -12.19
CA LEU A 175 6.30 -3.65 -11.99
C LEU A 175 6.67 -2.17 -12.15
N ASP A 176 6.09 -1.50 -13.15
CA ASP A 176 6.25 -0.06 -13.36
C ASP A 176 5.09 0.69 -12.70
N LEU A 177 5.42 1.54 -11.74
CA LEU A 177 4.48 2.39 -11.00
C LEU A 177 4.81 3.88 -11.18
N SER A 178 5.63 4.24 -12.17
CA SER A 178 6.14 5.61 -12.33
C SER A 178 5.03 6.66 -12.56
N ASN A 179 3.85 6.25 -13.03
CA ASN A 179 2.67 7.09 -13.22
C ASN A 179 1.75 7.18 -11.99
N PHE A 180 2.04 6.47 -10.89
CA PHE A 180 1.19 6.50 -9.71
C PHE A 180 1.37 7.82 -8.94
N ASP A 181 0.25 8.48 -8.66
CA ASP A 181 0.14 9.53 -7.65
C ASP A 181 -0.48 8.92 -6.39
N THR A 182 0.25 8.96 -5.28
CA THR A 182 -0.18 8.40 -3.99
C THR A 182 -0.46 9.47 -2.93
N SER A 183 -0.49 10.75 -3.33
CA SER A 183 -0.63 11.90 -2.41
C SER A 183 -1.94 11.93 -1.61
N GLN A 184 -2.96 11.18 -2.05
CA GLN A 184 -4.25 11.04 -1.35
C GLN A 184 -4.38 9.73 -0.56
N VAL A 185 -3.43 8.80 -0.69
CA VAL A 185 -3.52 7.45 -0.12
C VAL A 185 -3.33 7.49 1.39
N THR A 186 -4.20 6.78 2.11
CA THR A 186 -4.20 6.70 3.58
C THR A 186 -3.97 5.29 4.12
N ASP A 187 -4.24 4.25 3.31
CA ASP A 187 -4.00 2.84 3.65
C ASP A 187 -3.20 2.14 2.52
N MET A 188 -2.04 1.60 2.88
CA MET A 188 -1.15 0.81 2.00
C MET A 188 -0.86 -0.59 2.57
N LYS A 189 -1.67 -1.06 3.53
CA LYS A 189 -1.42 -2.37 4.16
C LYS A 189 -1.39 -3.48 3.12
N TYR A 190 -0.47 -4.42 3.27
CA TYR A 190 -0.31 -5.59 2.40
C TYR A 190 -0.03 -5.29 0.92
N MET A 191 0.18 -4.03 0.49
CA MET A 191 0.18 -3.63 -0.93
C MET A 191 1.09 -4.49 -1.83
N PHE A 192 2.31 -4.83 -1.38
CA PHE A 192 3.30 -5.61 -2.15
C PHE A 192 3.62 -6.98 -1.52
N ARG A 193 2.77 -7.45 -0.61
CA ARG A 193 2.98 -8.69 0.12
C ARG A 193 3.16 -9.89 -0.81
N ASP A 194 4.10 -10.78 -0.50
CA ASP A 194 4.37 -12.04 -1.20
C ASP A 194 4.60 -11.89 -2.72
N MET A 195 5.08 -10.73 -3.18
CA MET A 195 5.58 -10.53 -4.55
C MET A 195 6.99 -11.12 -4.70
N SER A 196 7.11 -12.43 -4.45
CA SER A 196 8.38 -13.11 -4.19
C SER A 196 9.34 -13.17 -5.38
N SER A 197 8.90 -12.94 -6.62
CA SER A 197 9.76 -12.97 -7.82
C SER A 197 10.26 -11.58 -8.24
N LEU A 198 9.77 -10.51 -7.60
CA LEU A 198 10.17 -9.15 -7.94
C LEU A 198 11.59 -8.89 -7.41
N THR A 199 12.50 -8.49 -8.30
CA THR A 199 13.93 -8.25 -7.98
C THR A 199 14.26 -6.77 -7.84
N THR A 200 13.42 -5.88 -8.37
CA THR A 200 13.51 -4.43 -8.25
C THR A 200 12.12 -3.83 -8.06
N LEU A 201 12.02 -2.76 -7.25
CA LEU A 201 10.80 -2.00 -7.07
C LEU A 201 11.16 -0.51 -6.95
N ASN A 202 10.69 0.32 -7.87
CA ASN A 202 10.90 1.76 -7.83
C ASN A 202 9.67 2.45 -7.23
N LEU A 203 9.87 3.11 -6.09
CA LEU A 203 8.84 3.85 -5.36
C LEU A 203 9.15 5.35 -5.24
N SER A 204 10.08 5.88 -6.04
CA SER A 204 10.56 7.26 -5.91
C SER A 204 9.48 8.34 -6.10
N ASN A 205 8.36 8.01 -6.75
CA ASN A 205 7.20 8.87 -6.95
C ASN A 205 6.14 8.74 -5.83
N PHE A 206 6.34 7.87 -4.84
CA PHE A 206 5.36 7.70 -3.77
C PHE A 206 5.40 8.89 -2.79
N ASP A 207 4.22 9.42 -2.46
CA ASP A 207 4.00 10.36 -1.37
C ASP A 207 3.23 9.62 -0.28
N THR A 208 3.90 9.32 0.83
CA THR A 208 3.30 8.59 1.95
C THR A 208 2.88 9.49 3.12
N SER A 209 2.91 10.81 2.94
CA SER A 209 2.67 11.80 4.03
C SER A 209 1.30 11.69 4.70
N ARG A 210 0.33 11.03 4.05
CA ARG A 210 -1.02 10.78 4.58
C ARG A 210 -1.27 9.33 5.01
N VAL A 211 -0.32 8.43 4.77
CA VAL A 211 -0.49 7.01 5.06
C VAL A 211 -0.47 6.79 6.56
N THR A 212 -1.49 6.10 7.05
CA THR A 212 -1.63 5.75 8.48
C THR A 212 -1.38 4.26 8.76
N ASN A 213 -1.44 3.41 7.72
CA ASN A 213 -1.26 1.98 7.82
C ASN A 213 -0.30 1.45 6.75
N MET A 214 0.82 0.84 7.19
CA MET A 214 1.81 0.16 6.36
C MET A 214 2.04 -1.30 6.82
N GLU A 215 1.06 -1.87 7.52
CA GLU A 215 1.10 -3.25 7.99
C GLU A 215 1.37 -4.22 6.82
N VAL A 216 2.38 -5.08 6.97
CA VAL A 216 2.70 -6.20 6.06
C VAL A 216 3.03 -5.74 4.62
N MET A 217 3.32 -4.44 4.41
CA MET A 217 3.44 -3.85 3.07
C MET A 217 4.46 -4.56 2.15
N PHE A 218 5.64 -4.92 2.66
CA PHE A 218 6.73 -5.58 1.91
C PHE A 218 7.01 -7.02 2.37
N TYR A 219 6.09 -7.60 3.15
CA TYR A 219 6.25 -8.95 3.69
C TYR A 219 6.51 -9.97 2.57
N GLY A 220 7.51 -10.84 2.76
CA GLY A 220 7.72 -11.97 1.85
C GLY A 220 8.21 -11.61 0.46
N MET A 221 8.66 -10.37 0.22
CA MET A 221 9.36 -9.97 -1.02
C MET A 221 10.78 -10.55 -1.04
N SER A 222 10.88 -11.88 -1.09
CA SER A 222 12.10 -12.64 -0.80
C SER A 222 13.22 -12.48 -1.81
N SER A 223 12.94 -12.01 -3.04
CA SER A 223 13.96 -11.81 -4.09
C SER A 223 14.50 -10.39 -4.17
N LEU A 224 13.92 -9.44 -3.45
CA LEU A 224 14.35 -8.05 -3.47
C LEU A 224 15.66 -7.90 -2.67
N THR A 225 16.71 -7.40 -3.33
CA THR A 225 18.06 -7.23 -2.73
C THR A 225 18.31 -5.82 -2.23
N SER A 226 17.56 -4.83 -2.74
CA SER A 226 17.60 -3.43 -2.34
C SER A 226 16.21 -2.81 -2.41
N LEU A 227 15.90 -1.93 -1.47
CA LEU A 227 14.65 -1.17 -1.44
C LEU A 227 14.99 0.27 -1.02
N ASP A 228 14.71 1.23 -1.90
CA ASP A 228 14.87 2.66 -1.62
C ASP A 228 13.55 3.21 -1.07
N LEU A 229 13.60 3.73 0.15
CA LEU A 229 12.46 4.34 0.85
C LEU A 229 12.77 5.78 1.26
N SER A 230 13.78 6.43 0.66
CA SER A 230 14.24 7.76 1.07
C SER A 230 13.18 8.86 0.95
N ASN A 231 12.16 8.66 0.10
CA ASN A 231 11.01 9.56 -0.07
C ASN A 231 9.84 9.28 0.88
N PHE A 232 9.88 8.21 1.69
CA PHE A 232 8.78 7.88 2.59
C PHE A 232 8.71 8.88 3.76
N ASP A 233 7.54 9.45 3.98
CA ASP A 233 7.15 10.12 5.22
C ASP A 233 6.28 9.16 6.03
N THR A 234 6.76 8.75 7.21
CA THR A 234 6.03 7.85 8.11
C THR A 234 5.43 8.54 9.33
N SER A 235 5.44 9.88 9.38
CA SER A 235 5.05 10.67 10.55
C SER A 235 3.59 10.47 10.99
N GLN A 236 2.72 9.98 10.10
CA GLN A 236 1.32 9.66 10.39
C GLN A 236 1.04 8.15 10.60
N VAL A 237 2.05 7.31 10.39
CA VAL A 237 1.89 5.85 10.43
C VAL A 237 1.69 5.36 11.86
N LYS A 238 0.64 4.54 12.06
CA LYS A 238 0.26 3.95 13.35
C LYS A 238 0.56 2.46 13.43
N TYR A 239 0.58 1.78 12.30
CA TYR A 239 0.72 0.31 12.18
C TYR A 239 1.87 -0.04 11.24
N MET A 240 2.89 -0.74 11.76
CA MET A 240 4.05 -1.23 11.01
C MET A 240 4.31 -2.73 11.26
N ASP A 241 3.29 -3.46 11.73
CA ASP A 241 3.42 -4.90 11.95
C ASP A 241 3.87 -5.60 10.66
N TYR A 242 4.84 -6.50 10.79
CA TYR A 242 5.37 -7.35 9.72
C TYR A 242 5.89 -6.61 8.46
N MET A 243 6.07 -5.29 8.49
CA MET A 243 6.32 -4.46 7.30
C MET A 243 7.44 -4.99 6.40
N PHE A 244 8.55 -5.45 6.97
CA PHE A 244 9.71 -6.00 6.24
C PHE A 244 9.95 -7.49 6.51
N SER A 245 9.00 -8.18 7.14
CA SER A 245 9.18 -9.57 7.57
C SER A 245 9.43 -10.49 6.37
N TYR A 246 10.37 -11.43 6.52
CA TYR A 246 10.76 -12.41 5.49
C TYR A 246 11.26 -11.83 4.16
N MET A 247 11.76 -10.60 4.16
CA MET A 247 12.58 -10.08 3.05
C MET A 247 13.99 -10.71 3.09
N SER A 248 14.08 -11.99 2.76
CA SER A 248 15.25 -12.84 3.03
C SER A 248 16.49 -12.54 2.17
N SER A 249 16.37 -11.80 1.07
CA SER A 249 17.51 -11.37 0.24
C SER A 249 18.00 -9.95 0.56
N LEU A 250 17.26 -9.21 1.39
CA LEU A 250 17.62 -7.84 1.77
C LEU A 250 18.73 -7.89 2.84
N THR A 251 19.87 -7.26 2.54
CA THR A 251 21.06 -7.26 3.42
C THR A 251 21.34 -5.91 4.08
N THR A 252 20.80 -4.84 3.52
CA THR A 252 20.85 -3.46 4.02
C THR A 252 19.50 -2.80 3.82
N LEU A 253 19.13 -1.89 4.71
CA LEU A 253 17.91 -1.09 4.62
C LEU A 253 18.17 0.25 5.30
N ASP A 254 18.00 1.34 4.56
CA ASP A 254 18.07 2.69 5.11
C ASP A 254 16.68 3.10 5.60
N LEU A 255 16.59 3.46 6.87
CA LEU A 255 15.37 3.92 7.54
C LEU A 255 15.59 5.29 8.19
N SER A 256 16.63 6.03 7.81
CA SER A 256 17.02 7.27 8.47
C SER A 256 15.95 8.37 8.42
N ASN A 257 15.03 8.30 7.45
CA ASN A 257 13.88 9.19 7.28
C ASN A 257 12.62 8.76 8.05
N PHE A 258 12.59 7.57 8.65
CA PHE A 258 11.38 7.08 9.34
C PHE A 258 11.13 7.88 10.64
N ASP A 259 9.93 8.43 10.77
CA ASP A 259 9.37 8.91 12.03
C ASP A 259 8.41 7.85 12.58
N THR A 260 8.74 7.25 13.72
CA THR A 260 7.90 6.23 14.37
C THR A 260 7.14 6.76 15.59
N SER A 261 7.12 8.07 15.82
CA SER A 261 6.54 8.71 17.01
C SER A 261 5.03 8.50 17.19
N GLN A 262 4.33 8.08 16.13
CA GLN A 262 2.90 7.72 16.16
C GLN A 262 2.64 6.22 16.15
N VAL A 263 3.67 5.38 15.97
CA VAL A 263 3.51 3.95 15.79
C VAL A 263 3.11 3.28 17.11
N ALA A 264 2.03 2.50 17.06
CA ALA A 264 1.51 1.74 18.18
C ALA A 264 1.91 0.26 18.12
N TYR A 265 2.15 -0.29 16.93
CA TYR A 265 2.36 -1.71 16.70
C TYR A 265 3.54 -1.96 15.73
N MET A 266 4.50 -2.78 16.18
CA MET A 266 5.73 -3.14 15.47
C MET A 266 6.02 -4.65 15.55
N ASN A 267 4.99 -5.50 15.69
CA ASN A 267 5.21 -6.93 15.79
C ASN A 267 5.91 -7.44 14.53
N SER A 268 6.92 -8.29 14.69
CA SER A 268 7.63 -8.96 13.60
C SER A 268 8.19 -8.04 12.50
N MET A 269 8.35 -6.73 12.75
CA MET A 269 8.68 -5.74 11.71
C MET A 269 9.89 -6.14 10.86
N PHE A 270 10.92 -6.74 11.47
CA PHE A 270 12.16 -7.19 10.81
C PHE A 270 12.37 -8.70 10.86
N SER A 271 11.34 -9.46 11.23
CA SER A 271 11.43 -10.90 11.44
C SER A 271 11.90 -11.64 10.19
N GLY A 272 12.87 -12.54 10.32
CA GLY A 272 13.36 -13.38 9.22
C GLY A 272 14.08 -12.63 8.08
N THR A 273 14.47 -11.37 8.29
CA THR A 273 15.30 -10.62 7.32
C THR A 273 16.76 -11.08 7.37
N SER A 274 17.49 -10.85 6.28
CA SER A 274 18.93 -11.16 6.17
C SER A 274 19.83 -9.95 6.45
N LEU A 275 19.29 -8.89 7.05
CA LEU A 275 20.02 -7.65 7.35
C LEU A 275 21.29 -7.93 8.17
N THR A 276 22.39 -7.35 7.71
CA THR A 276 23.72 -7.46 8.36
C THR A 276 23.98 -6.32 9.33
N SER A 277 23.29 -5.20 9.15
CA SER A 277 23.23 -4.05 10.05
C SER A 277 21.83 -3.45 10.01
N LEU A 278 21.44 -2.79 11.10
CA LEU A 278 20.15 -2.12 11.21
C LEU A 278 20.33 -0.87 12.08
N ASN A 279 20.16 0.31 11.47
CA ASN A 279 20.20 1.57 12.19
C ASN A 279 18.77 1.98 12.59
N LEU A 280 18.52 2.08 13.89
CA LEU A 280 17.22 2.47 14.47
C LEU A 280 17.33 3.75 15.30
N SER A 281 18.40 4.54 15.15
CA SER A 281 18.66 5.68 16.03
C SER A 281 17.57 6.76 16.03
N ASN A 282 16.79 6.83 14.95
CA ASN A 282 15.66 7.75 14.75
C ASN A 282 14.32 7.20 15.26
N PHE A 283 14.24 5.93 15.65
CA PHE A 283 12.99 5.34 16.12
C PHE A 283 12.58 5.95 17.47
N ASP A 284 11.36 6.47 17.54
CA ASP A 284 10.67 6.76 18.80
C ASP A 284 9.68 5.62 19.09
N THR A 285 9.94 4.85 20.14
CA THR A 285 9.06 3.74 20.55
C THR A 285 8.16 4.09 21.74
N SER A 286 8.09 5.37 22.14
CA SER A 286 7.35 5.83 23.34
C SER A 286 5.83 5.60 23.28
N LYS A 287 5.29 5.30 22.09
CA LYS A 287 3.87 4.92 21.87
C LYS A 287 3.67 3.45 21.55
N VAL A 288 4.74 2.68 21.33
CA VAL A 288 4.63 1.27 20.93
C VAL A 288 4.09 0.44 22.09
N MET A 289 3.04 -0.34 21.79
CA MET A 289 2.38 -1.24 22.73
C MET A 289 2.76 -2.71 22.50
N LYS A 290 3.12 -3.07 21.26
CA LYS A 290 3.39 -4.44 20.82
C LYS A 290 4.64 -4.49 19.94
N MET A 291 5.60 -5.34 20.31
CA MET A 291 6.86 -5.58 19.57
C MET A 291 7.27 -7.06 19.62
N SER A 292 6.30 -7.96 19.74
CA SER A 292 6.56 -9.41 19.69
C SER A 292 7.29 -9.74 18.40
N ASN A 293 8.26 -10.64 18.45
CA ASN A 293 9.01 -11.15 17.31
C ASN A 293 9.73 -10.08 16.46
N MET A 294 9.86 -8.83 16.92
CA MET A 294 10.35 -7.71 16.10
C MET A 294 11.68 -8.01 15.37
N PHE A 295 12.58 -8.75 16.02
CA PHE A 295 13.88 -9.19 15.49
C PHE A 295 14.03 -10.72 15.47
N PHE A 296 12.91 -11.45 15.46
CA PHE A 296 12.88 -12.91 15.41
C PHE A 296 13.60 -13.41 14.15
N ASN A 297 14.37 -14.49 14.25
CA ASN A 297 15.10 -15.08 13.12
C ASN A 297 16.06 -14.13 12.36
N MET A 298 16.41 -12.96 12.92
CA MET A 298 17.48 -12.12 12.37
C MET A 298 18.83 -12.74 12.67
N ARG A 299 19.31 -13.58 11.75
CA ARG A 299 20.50 -14.42 11.91
C ARG A 299 21.83 -13.75 11.53
N ASN A 300 21.79 -12.62 10.83
CA ASN A 300 22.98 -11.97 10.29
C ASN A 300 23.48 -10.77 11.10
N LEU A 301 22.71 -10.28 12.06
CA LEU A 301 23.15 -9.21 12.96
C LEU A 301 24.19 -9.73 13.96
N THR A 302 25.29 -9.00 14.10
CA THR A 302 26.28 -9.22 15.17
C THR A 302 26.04 -8.34 16.39
N SER A 303 25.47 -7.16 16.19
CA SER A 303 25.02 -6.29 17.25
C SER A 303 23.77 -5.51 16.86
N LEU A 304 23.02 -5.05 17.87
CA LEU A 304 21.81 -4.27 17.69
C LEU A 304 21.80 -3.10 18.67
N ASN A 305 21.54 -1.89 18.18
CA ASN A 305 21.51 -0.68 19.01
C ASN A 305 20.07 -0.23 19.28
N LEU A 306 19.63 -0.35 20.54
CA LEU A 306 18.31 0.03 21.04
C LEU A 306 18.40 1.11 22.12
N THR A 307 19.47 1.92 22.11
CA THR A 307 19.73 2.93 23.15
C THR A 307 18.65 4.00 23.28
N ASN A 308 17.86 4.22 22.23
CA ASN A 308 16.73 5.13 22.14
C ASN A 308 15.36 4.46 22.43
N PHE A 309 15.30 3.15 22.63
CA PHE A 309 14.03 2.46 22.83
C PHE A 309 13.43 2.80 24.20
N ASN A 310 12.17 3.23 24.19
CA ASN A 310 11.31 3.39 25.35
C ASN A 310 10.27 2.26 25.37
N THR A 311 10.29 1.44 26.42
CA THR A 311 9.40 0.27 26.53
C THR A 311 8.26 0.44 27.55
N SER A 312 8.07 1.64 28.10
CA SER A 312 7.11 1.91 29.19
C SER A 312 5.63 1.66 28.86
N LYS A 313 5.28 1.54 27.57
CA LYS A 313 3.94 1.18 27.11
C LYS A 313 3.82 -0.23 26.56
N VAL A 314 4.94 -0.95 26.46
CA VAL A 314 4.99 -2.24 25.79
C VAL A 314 4.38 -3.29 26.70
N THR A 315 3.42 -4.02 26.15
CA THR A 315 2.74 -5.13 26.81
C THR A 315 3.22 -6.49 26.32
N ASP A 316 3.92 -6.52 25.19
CA ASP A 316 4.29 -7.74 24.49
C ASP A 316 5.66 -7.64 23.82
N MET A 317 6.57 -8.54 24.24
CA MET A 317 7.90 -8.75 23.68
C MET A 317 8.20 -10.24 23.48
N GLU A 318 7.17 -11.08 23.29
CA GLU A 318 7.36 -12.51 23.04
C GLU A 318 8.31 -12.73 21.86
N ASP A 319 9.28 -13.63 22.03
CA ASP A 319 10.22 -14.04 20.97
C ASP A 319 11.00 -12.89 20.29
N MET A 320 11.04 -11.69 20.89
CA MET A 320 11.51 -10.46 20.24
C MET A 320 12.91 -10.60 19.61
N PHE A 321 13.82 -11.32 20.26
CA PHE A 321 15.17 -11.56 19.76
C PHE A 321 15.44 -13.03 19.45
N SER A 322 14.43 -13.91 19.42
CA SER A 322 14.71 -15.35 19.40
C SER A 322 15.06 -15.88 18.01
N LEU A 323 15.61 -17.11 17.97
CA LEU A 323 15.76 -17.91 16.75
C LEU A 323 14.91 -19.18 16.88
N SER A 324 14.28 -19.58 15.79
CA SER A 324 13.68 -20.92 15.67
C SER A 324 14.76 -22.00 15.82
N ASN A 325 14.35 -23.25 16.06
CA ASN A 325 15.31 -24.36 16.18
C ASN A 325 16.10 -24.58 14.90
N ASP A 326 15.48 -24.39 13.73
CA ASP A 326 16.10 -24.60 12.42
C ASP A 326 17.25 -23.62 12.16
N TYR A 327 17.22 -22.45 12.81
CA TYR A 327 18.24 -21.41 12.69
C TYR A 327 19.14 -21.29 13.92
N ALA A 328 19.06 -22.22 14.88
CA ALA A 328 19.83 -22.13 16.12
C ALA A 328 21.36 -22.17 15.90
N SER A 329 21.83 -22.85 14.84
CA SER A 329 23.24 -22.86 14.44
C SER A 329 23.71 -21.56 13.80
N ASP A 330 22.78 -20.75 13.31
CA ASP A 330 23.06 -19.52 12.55
C ASP A 330 23.20 -18.29 13.47
N ASP A 331 23.16 -18.46 14.79
CA ASP A 331 23.26 -17.33 15.72
C ASP A 331 24.57 -16.56 15.55
N LYS A 332 24.46 -15.26 15.32
CA LYS A 332 25.56 -14.30 15.23
C LYS A 332 25.43 -13.13 16.19
N LEU A 333 24.30 -12.98 16.90
CA LEU A 333 24.04 -11.80 17.71
C LEU A 333 24.83 -11.89 19.02
N GLU A 334 25.81 -11.00 19.18
CA GLU A 334 26.72 -10.99 20.34
C GLU A 334 26.33 -9.93 21.35
N LYS A 335 25.82 -8.78 20.91
CA LYS A 335 25.50 -7.63 21.78
C LYS A 335 24.21 -6.93 21.40
N ILE A 336 23.42 -6.59 22.41
CA ILE A 336 22.30 -5.65 22.30
C ILE A 336 22.63 -4.44 23.17
N TYR A 337 22.65 -3.24 22.60
CA TYR A 337 22.94 -2.02 23.32
C TYR A 337 21.66 -1.35 23.82
N ALA A 338 21.63 -0.98 25.10
CA ALA A 338 20.55 -0.21 25.71
C ALA A 338 21.13 0.80 26.72
N ASN A 339 20.55 1.99 26.83
CA ASN A 339 21.01 3.01 27.79
C ASN A 339 20.49 2.76 29.21
N ASN A 340 19.29 2.20 29.32
CA ASN A 340 18.61 1.91 30.57
C ASN A 340 18.06 0.48 30.54
N ASP A 341 17.68 -0.03 31.71
CA ASP A 341 16.90 -1.26 31.81
C ASP A 341 15.58 -1.09 31.06
N PHE A 342 15.07 -2.14 30.43
CA PHE A 342 13.76 -2.06 29.81
C PHE A 342 12.71 -1.89 30.92
N ASP A 343 11.80 -0.93 30.72
CA ASP A 343 10.61 -0.81 31.56
C ASP A 343 9.68 -1.98 31.24
N ILE A 344 9.44 -2.81 32.25
CA ILE A 344 8.65 -4.04 32.19
C ILE A 344 7.35 -3.92 33.02
N SER A 345 7.00 -2.73 33.50
CA SER A 345 5.86 -2.50 34.39
C SER A 345 4.52 -2.89 33.76
N LYS A 346 4.41 -2.79 32.43
CA LYS A 346 3.21 -3.18 31.65
C LYS A 346 3.37 -4.50 30.89
N LEU A 347 4.53 -5.15 30.97
CA LEU A 347 4.84 -6.33 30.18
C LEU A 347 4.04 -7.54 30.66
N THR A 348 3.09 -7.99 29.84
CA THR A 348 2.24 -9.16 30.12
C THR A 348 2.72 -10.41 29.38
N ALA A 349 3.31 -10.26 28.19
CA ALA A 349 3.74 -11.34 27.31
C ALA A 349 5.25 -11.23 27.04
N PHE A 350 6.05 -12.26 27.42
CA PHE A 350 7.52 -12.21 27.34
C PHE A 350 8.22 -13.58 27.09
N SER A 351 7.50 -14.65 26.75
CA SER A 351 8.12 -15.96 26.56
C SER A 351 9.21 -15.98 25.48
N ASN A 352 10.24 -16.81 25.71
CA ASN A 352 11.27 -17.16 24.72
C ASN A 352 12.09 -15.99 24.16
N MET A 353 12.10 -14.81 24.81
CA MET A 353 12.69 -13.58 24.27
C MET A 353 14.11 -13.72 23.68
N PHE A 354 14.97 -14.57 24.26
CA PHE A 354 16.34 -14.83 23.78
C PHE A 354 16.58 -16.27 23.33
N ARG A 355 15.52 -17.07 23.11
CA ARG A 355 15.67 -18.50 22.76
C ARG A 355 16.64 -18.67 21.59
N ASN A 356 17.53 -19.65 21.73
CA ASN A 356 18.59 -19.99 20.77
C ASN A 356 19.67 -18.91 20.53
N ARG A 357 19.69 -17.78 21.26
CA ARG A 357 20.77 -16.78 21.22
C ARG A 357 21.98 -17.16 22.08
N LYS A 358 22.68 -18.21 21.67
CA LYS A 358 23.83 -18.79 22.40
C LYS A 358 25.07 -17.91 22.40
N LYS A 359 25.21 -16.97 21.46
CA LYS A 359 26.35 -16.03 21.38
C LYS A 359 26.14 -14.72 22.13
N LEU A 360 24.89 -14.38 22.46
CA LEU A 360 24.55 -13.13 23.12
C LEU A 360 25.17 -13.04 24.53
N ARG A 361 25.83 -11.92 24.83
CA ARG A 361 26.41 -11.63 26.15
C ARG A 361 26.01 -10.23 26.61
N GLY A 362 25.77 -10.08 27.90
CA GLY A 362 25.70 -8.78 28.55
C GLY A 362 27.05 -8.05 28.53
N GLY A 363 27.03 -6.75 28.82
CA GLY A 363 28.23 -5.89 28.76
C GLY A 363 29.39 -6.30 29.67
N ASN A 364 29.12 -7.01 30.78
CA ASN A 364 30.11 -7.60 31.69
C ASN A 364 30.24 -9.13 31.49
N GLY A 365 29.77 -9.64 30.35
CA GLY A 365 29.87 -11.05 30.00
C GLY A 365 28.77 -11.94 30.57
N SER A 366 27.71 -11.38 31.19
CA SER A 366 26.59 -12.18 31.70
C SER A 366 25.91 -13.02 30.61
N TYR A 367 25.59 -14.27 30.92
CA TYR A 367 24.86 -15.17 30.03
C TYR A 367 24.18 -16.32 30.78
N LEU A 368 23.14 -16.90 30.16
CA LEU A 368 22.56 -18.18 30.54
C LEU A 368 23.05 -19.29 29.61
N ALA A 369 23.33 -20.47 30.17
CA ALA A 369 23.67 -21.66 29.38
C ALA A 369 22.51 -22.09 28.45
N ASN A 370 21.27 -21.92 28.91
CA ASN A 370 20.08 -22.01 28.08
C ASN A 370 19.39 -20.63 27.99
N PRO A 371 19.57 -19.87 26.91
CA PRO A 371 18.94 -18.55 26.74
C PRO A 371 17.41 -18.55 26.83
N SER A 372 16.73 -19.69 26.62
CA SER A 372 15.27 -19.76 26.74
C SER A 372 14.77 -19.68 28.18
N THR A 373 15.64 -19.82 29.18
CA THR A 373 15.28 -19.70 30.61
C THR A 373 15.41 -18.29 31.15
N ALA A 374 15.74 -17.32 30.29
CA ALA A 374 15.81 -15.91 30.67
C ALA A 374 14.43 -15.45 31.14
N ASP A 375 14.33 -15.04 32.40
CA ASP A 375 13.14 -14.40 32.94
C ASP A 375 13.18 -12.86 32.75
N LYS A 376 12.16 -12.16 33.25
CA LYS A 376 12.09 -10.69 33.19
C LYS A 376 13.30 -10.00 33.85
N THR A 377 14.00 -10.67 34.77
CA THR A 377 15.18 -10.10 35.43
C THR A 377 16.38 -9.98 34.49
N TRP A 378 16.36 -10.59 33.30
CA TRP A 378 17.41 -10.46 32.30
C TRP A 378 17.23 -9.28 31.35
N LEU A 379 16.07 -8.59 31.37
CA LEU A 379 15.72 -7.45 30.52
C LEU A 379 16.31 -6.13 31.03
N ARG A 380 17.60 -6.15 31.32
CA ARG A 380 18.33 -5.05 31.96
C ARG A 380 19.76 -4.96 31.47
N VAL A 381 20.36 -3.81 31.72
CA VAL A 381 21.77 -3.54 31.44
C VAL A 381 22.64 -4.28 32.43
N ASP A 382 23.53 -5.12 31.89
CA ASP A 382 24.53 -5.88 32.65
C ASP A 382 25.54 -4.93 33.31
N ARG A 383 25.68 -5.02 34.63
CA ARG A 383 26.52 -4.14 35.47
C ARG A 383 27.03 -4.91 36.70
N PRO A 384 28.09 -4.43 37.40
CA PRO A 384 28.60 -5.12 38.57
C PRO A 384 27.49 -5.48 39.59
N GLY A 385 27.38 -6.77 39.92
CA GLY A 385 26.36 -7.31 40.82
C GLY A 385 24.96 -7.53 40.22
N VAL A 386 24.73 -7.20 38.95
CA VAL A 386 23.43 -7.28 38.28
C VAL A 386 23.59 -7.89 36.89
N GLN A 387 23.18 -9.14 36.72
CA GLN A 387 23.24 -9.85 35.44
C GLN A 387 22.09 -9.43 34.52
N GLY A 388 22.39 -9.24 33.23
CA GLY A 388 21.41 -8.94 32.18
C GLY A 388 21.98 -9.18 30.78
N TYR A 389 21.14 -9.13 29.76
CA TYR A 389 21.57 -9.33 28.37
C TYR A 389 21.94 -8.05 27.61
N PHE A 390 21.68 -6.88 28.19
CA PHE A 390 21.99 -5.62 27.52
C PHE A 390 23.36 -5.06 27.90
N THR A 391 23.98 -4.39 26.94
CA THR A 391 25.26 -3.70 27.08
C THR A 391 25.02 -2.20 27.08
N ARG A 392 25.56 -1.47 28.05
CA ARG A 392 25.53 0.00 27.98
C ARG A 392 26.47 0.47 26.87
N LYS A 393 26.01 1.39 26.03
CA LYS A 393 26.90 2.00 25.03
C LYS A 393 27.94 2.88 25.79
N PRO A 394 29.25 2.77 25.45
CA PRO A 394 30.31 3.54 26.12
C PRO A 394 30.08 5.04 26.12
#